data_AF-A0A8S3V7V6-F1
#
_entry.id   AF-A0A8S3V7V6-F1
#
_cell.length_a   1.000
_cell.length_b   1.000
_cell.length_c   1.000
_cell.angle_alpha   90.00
_cell.angle_beta   90.00
_cell.angle_gamma   90.00
#
_symmetry.space_group_name_H-M   'P 1'
#
loop_
_entity.id
_entity.type
_entity.pdbx_description
1 polymer ?
#
loop_
_entity_poly.entity_id
_entity_poly.type
_entity_poly.pdbx_seq_one_letter_code
_entity_poly.pdbx_strand_id
1 'polypeptide(L)'
;METLSRLGAFMNNWRTPLFNFGSNEHDLQNLISRNEHLQNINPADFEENSRTTDEILRIVMQGIRRFAGEQFEGLVIHDQLIKFGSSREGLKVIDALEFDSILVFDINGLELEPVLGNTLGLVRLQVNNAEELLEKYPWIKKYGVFKQVFRNKYLINSRNLHLKVFESIIDKTRELVNEMLRDTEYSFDRIAKPPTINIRIL
;
A
#
# COMPACT_ATOMS: atom_id res chain seq x y z
N MET A 1 -6.20 30.31 -6.45
CA MET A 1 -5.41 29.06 -6.47
C MET A 1 -6.29 27.92 -5.96
N GLU A 2 -7.26 27.46 -6.77
CA GLU A 2 -8.32 26.57 -6.26
C GLU A 2 -8.71 25.42 -7.22
N THR A 3 -7.89 25.16 -8.24
CA THR A 3 -8.28 24.26 -9.35
C THR A 3 -7.45 22.98 -9.47
N LEU A 4 -6.40 22.79 -8.66
CA LEU A 4 -5.58 21.56 -8.69
C LEU A 4 -5.88 20.57 -7.55
N SER A 5 -6.72 20.94 -6.57
CA SER A 5 -7.06 20.10 -5.41
C SER A 5 -8.21 19.10 -5.63
N ARG A 6 -8.71 18.95 -6.87
CA ARG A 6 -9.92 18.14 -7.17
C ARG A 6 -9.71 16.91 -8.03
N LEU A 7 -8.49 16.63 -8.49
CA LEU A 7 -8.17 15.36 -9.14
C LEU A 7 -7.71 14.37 -8.07
N GLY A 8 -8.50 13.32 -7.85
CA GLY A 8 -8.16 12.19 -6.97
C GLY A 8 -8.99 12.07 -5.70
N ALA A 9 -9.29 13.17 -5.00
CA ALA A 9 -9.76 13.13 -3.60
C ALA A 9 -11.10 12.41 -3.31
N PHE A 10 -12.00 12.24 -4.30
CA PHE A 10 -13.37 11.71 -4.04
C PHE A 10 -13.69 10.35 -4.67
N MET A 11 -12.74 9.68 -5.33
CA MET A 11 -13.01 8.40 -5.99
C MET A 11 -11.93 7.36 -5.65
N ASN A 12 -12.35 6.21 -5.11
CA ASN A 12 -11.51 5.04 -4.83
C ASN A 12 -11.62 3.99 -5.94
N ASN A 13 -11.50 4.43 -7.21
CA ASN A 13 -11.59 3.59 -8.41
C ASN A 13 -10.29 3.65 -9.21
N TRP A 14 -9.98 2.55 -9.90
CA TRP A 14 -8.94 2.53 -10.93
C TRP A 14 -9.38 3.41 -12.11
N ARG A 15 -8.45 4.12 -12.73
CA ARG A 15 -8.73 4.96 -13.89
C ARG A 15 -7.83 4.57 -15.04
N THR A 16 -8.43 4.39 -16.21
CA THR A 16 -7.67 4.21 -17.43
C THR A 16 -6.76 5.43 -17.62
N PRO A 17 -5.49 5.23 -18.00
CA PRO A 17 -4.59 6.34 -18.30
C PRO A 17 -5.17 7.25 -19.37
N LEU A 18 -5.05 8.57 -19.16
CA LEU A 18 -5.52 9.58 -20.10
C LEU A 18 -4.32 10.33 -20.68
N PHE A 19 -4.15 10.23 -22.00
CA PHE A 19 -3.14 11.00 -22.72
C PHE A 19 -3.82 12.20 -23.39
N ASN A 20 -3.70 13.37 -22.77
CA ASN A 20 -4.17 14.63 -23.35
C ASN A 20 -2.96 15.45 -23.77
N PHE A 21 -2.86 15.75 -25.07
CA PHE A 21 -1.79 16.55 -25.65
C PHE A 21 -2.32 17.93 -26.07
N GLY A 22 -1.51 18.96 -25.84
CA GLY A 22 -1.73 20.27 -26.43
C GLY A 22 -1.58 20.24 -27.94
N SER A 23 -2.19 21.21 -28.63
CA SER A 23 -2.21 21.29 -30.10
C SER A 23 -0.83 21.41 -30.76
N ASN A 24 0.24 21.69 -30.01
CA ASN A 24 1.61 21.79 -30.52
C ASN A 24 2.54 20.69 -29.97
N GLU A 25 2.02 19.70 -29.26
CA GLU A 25 2.81 18.64 -28.60
C GLU A 25 2.97 17.39 -29.47
N HIS A 26 3.13 17.58 -30.78
CA HIS A 26 3.15 16.50 -31.76
C HIS A 26 4.34 15.55 -31.53
N ASP A 27 5.49 16.06 -31.10
CA ASP A 27 6.67 15.24 -30.81
C ASP A 27 6.46 14.36 -29.57
N LEU A 28 5.79 14.88 -28.54
CA LEU A 28 5.41 14.13 -27.33
C LEU A 28 4.35 13.07 -27.66
N GLN A 29 3.35 13.43 -28.45
CA GLN A 29 2.35 12.50 -28.93
C GLN A 29 3.00 11.36 -29.72
N ASN A 30 3.94 11.68 -30.62
CA ASN A 30 4.69 10.69 -31.39
C ASN A 30 5.60 9.81 -30.51
N LEU A 31 6.21 10.37 -29.47
CA LEU A 31 7.04 9.63 -28.52
C LEU A 31 6.20 8.61 -27.72
N ILE A 32 5.07 9.06 -27.16
CA ILE A 32 4.15 8.18 -26.41
C ILE A 32 3.53 7.13 -27.33
N SER A 33 3.16 7.53 -28.55
CA SER A 33 2.64 6.63 -29.58
C SER A 33 3.70 5.69 -30.17
N ARG A 34 4.96 5.78 -29.74
CA ARG A 34 6.04 4.82 -30.07
C ARG A 34 6.41 3.91 -28.89
N ASN A 35 5.85 4.16 -27.70
CA ASN A 35 6.06 3.30 -26.54
C ASN A 35 5.01 2.18 -26.51
N GLU A 36 5.40 0.95 -26.84
CA GLU A 36 4.50 -0.20 -26.92
C GLU A 36 3.79 -0.52 -25.59
N HIS A 37 4.37 -0.13 -24.44
CA HIS A 37 3.75 -0.32 -23.13
C HIS A 37 2.62 0.68 -22.83
N LEU A 38 2.58 1.81 -23.54
CA LEU A 38 1.56 2.84 -23.40
C LEU A 38 0.59 2.86 -24.59
N GLN A 39 1.00 2.29 -25.72
CA GLN A 39 0.14 2.01 -26.87
C GLN A 39 -0.82 0.87 -26.52
N ASN A 40 -2.11 1.09 -26.80
CA ASN A 40 -3.14 0.04 -26.76
C ASN A 40 -3.53 -0.45 -25.36
N ILE A 41 -3.62 0.43 -24.37
CA ILE A 41 -4.47 0.13 -23.19
C ILE A 41 -5.92 0.08 -23.68
N ASN A 42 -6.36 -1.10 -24.10
CA ASN A 42 -7.73 -1.36 -24.44
C ASN A 42 -8.59 -1.14 -23.19
N PRO A 43 -9.60 -0.26 -23.24
CA PRO A 43 -10.46 0.00 -22.08
C PRO A 43 -11.12 -1.27 -21.52
N ALA A 44 -11.46 -2.24 -22.38
CA ALA A 44 -12.03 -3.51 -21.96
C ALA A 44 -11.01 -4.34 -21.16
N ASP A 45 -9.79 -4.49 -21.67
CA ASP A 45 -8.71 -5.23 -21.00
C ASP A 45 -8.32 -4.53 -19.68
N PHE A 46 -8.33 -3.19 -19.64
CA PHE A 46 -8.08 -2.44 -18.41
C PHE A 46 -9.19 -2.66 -17.37
N GLU A 47 -10.46 -2.68 -17.79
CA GLU A 47 -11.58 -2.95 -16.91
C GLU A 47 -11.53 -4.38 -16.36
N GLU A 48 -11.23 -5.36 -17.20
CA GLU A 48 -11.06 -6.76 -16.81
C GLU A 48 -9.91 -6.91 -15.80
N ASN A 49 -8.72 -6.39 -16.13
CA ASN A 49 -7.57 -6.40 -15.21
C ASN A 49 -7.86 -5.69 -13.89
N SER A 50 -8.59 -4.56 -13.94
CA SER A 50 -9.01 -3.83 -12.73
C SER A 50 -9.95 -4.66 -11.85
N ARG A 51 -10.88 -5.42 -12.46
CA ARG A 51 -11.82 -6.30 -11.76
C ARG A 51 -11.10 -7.49 -11.14
N THR A 52 -10.22 -8.15 -11.89
CA THR A 52 -9.37 -9.25 -11.40
C THR A 52 -8.48 -8.78 -10.25
N THR A 53 -7.87 -7.59 -10.38
CA THR A 53 -7.06 -6.99 -9.31
C THR A 53 -7.90 -6.75 -8.05
N ASP A 54 -9.11 -6.19 -8.17
CA ASP A 54 -9.99 -5.95 -7.02
C ASP A 54 -10.41 -7.26 -6.34
N GLU A 55 -10.67 -8.33 -7.11
CA GLU A 55 -11.01 -9.64 -6.57
C GLU A 55 -9.83 -10.26 -5.80
N ILE A 56 -8.64 -10.24 -6.37
CA ILE A 56 -7.44 -10.77 -5.72
C ILE A 56 -7.11 -9.94 -4.46
N LEU A 57 -7.17 -8.61 -4.55
CA LEU A 57 -6.96 -7.74 -3.39
C LEU A 57 -7.98 -8.00 -2.28
N ARG A 58 -9.23 -8.33 -2.62
CA ARG A 58 -10.24 -8.73 -1.62
C ARG A 58 -9.81 -9.99 -0.87
N ILE A 59 -9.31 -11.01 -1.57
CA ILE A 59 -8.84 -12.26 -0.95
C ILE A 59 -7.59 -11.98 -0.09
N VAL A 60 -6.64 -11.21 -0.61
CA VAL A 60 -5.43 -10.79 0.11
C VAL A 60 -5.80 -10.04 1.39
N MET A 61 -6.74 -9.09 1.33
CA MET A 61 -7.20 -8.34 2.50
C MET A 61 -7.86 -9.23 3.56
N GLN A 62 -8.61 -10.25 3.15
CA GLN A 62 -9.16 -11.23 4.09
C GLN A 62 -8.05 -11.97 4.83
N GLY A 63 -7.00 -12.41 4.12
CA GLY A 63 -5.84 -13.05 4.72
C GLY A 63 -5.07 -12.11 5.66
N ILE A 64 -4.78 -10.89 5.22
CA ILE A 64 -4.06 -9.89 6.04
C ILE A 64 -4.82 -9.63 7.35
N ARG A 65 -6.13 -9.39 7.27
CA ARG A 65 -6.96 -9.12 8.46
C ARG A 65 -6.99 -10.30 9.42
N ARG A 66 -7.20 -11.51 8.89
CA ARG A 66 -7.20 -12.74 9.68
C ARG A 66 -5.88 -12.89 10.44
N PHE A 67 -4.77 -12.87 9.72
CA PHE A 67 -3.45 -13.12 10.30
C PHE A 67 -2.95 -11.97 11.18
N ALA A 68 -3.38 -10.73 10.93
CA ALA A 68 -3.17 -9.60 11.83
C ALA A 68 -3.88 -9.84 13.17
N GLY A 69 -5.17 -10.16 13.14
CA GLY A 69 -5.97 -10.40 14.35
C GLY A 69 -5.53 -11.63 15.15
N GLU A 70 -5.06 -12.68 14.48
CA GLU A 70 -4.56 -13.90 15.14
C GLU A 70 -3.20 -13.71 15.83
N GLN A 71 -2.33 -12.82 15.31
CA GLN A 71 -0.93 -12.74 15.75
C GLN A 71 -0.57 -11.47 16.52
N PHE A 72 -1.30 -10.38 16.27
CA PHE A 72 -0.96 -9.05 16.73
C PHE A 72 -2.20 -8.42 17.36
N GLU A 73 -2.52 -8.85 18.58
CA GLU A 73 -3.65 -8.29 19.33
C GLU A 73 -3.61 -6.75 19.34
N GLY A 74 -4.74 -6.12 19.05
CA GLY A 74 -4.84 -4.66 18.98
C GLY A 74 -4.38 -4.04 17.66
N LEU A 75 -3.74 -4.78 16.75
CA LEU A 75 -3.52 -4.32 15.37
C LEU A 75 -4.82 -4.47 14.57
N VAL A 76 -5.38 -3.34 14.14
CA VAL A 76 -6.61 -3.28 13.34
C VAL A 76 -6.26 -2.95 11.91
N ILE A 77 -6.62 -3.84 11.00
CA ILE A 77 -6.52 -3.62 9.56
C ILE A 77 -7.90 -3.23 9.04
N HIS A 78 -8.00 -2.05 8.43
CA HIS A 78 -9.27 -1.54 7.92
C HIS A 78 -9.71 -2.27 6.65
N ASP A 79 -11.02 -2.28 6.43
CA ASP A 79 -11.67 -3.04 5.35
C ASP A 79 -11.33 -2.51 3.95
N GLN A 80 -11.02 -1.21 3.85
CA GLN A 80 -10.81 -0.55 2.57
C GLN A 80 -9.33 -0.27 2.32
N LEU A 81 -8.84 -0.80 1.20
CA LEU A 81 -7.61 -0.30 0.58
C LEU A 81 -7.92 1.04 -0.09
N ILE A 82 -7.01 2.00 0.08
CA ILE A 82 -7.05 3.25 -0.68
C ILE A 82 -6.25 3.02 -1.95
N LYS A 83 -6.93 2.89 -3.08
CA LYS A 83 -6.30 2.83 -4.41
C LYS A 83 -5.49 4.11 -4.61
N PHE A 84 -4.25 4.02 -5.04
CA PHE A 84 -3.33 5.14 -5.12
C PHE A 84 -2.45 5.04 -6.37
N GLY A 85 -1.56 6.01 -6.55
CA GLY A 85 -0.56 5.97 -7.60
C GLY A 85 -1.07 6.29 -9.00
N SER A 86 -0.20 6.04 -9.97
CA SER A 86 -0.34 6.52 -11.35
C SER A 86 -1.60 5.98 -12.06
N SER A 87 -2.10 4.82 -11.63
CA SER A 87 -3.33 4.15 -12.08
C SER A 87 -4.62 4.79 -11.58
N ARG A 88 -4.58 5.54 -10.49
CA ARG A 88 -5.72 6.35 -10.03
C ARG A 88 -5.70 7.74 -10.66
N GLU A 89 -4.52 8.26 -10.95
CA GLU A 89 -4.35 9.61 -11.52
C GLU A 89 -4.48 9.62 -13.04
N GLY A 90 -4.42 8.45 -13.68
CA GLY A 90 -4.42 8.32 -15.14
C GLY A 90 -3.09 8.75 -15.77
N LEU A 91 -2.03 8.81 -14.97
CA LEU A 91 -0.70 9.36 -15.29
C LEU A 91 0.38 8.26 -15.31
N LYS A 92 0.05 7.07 -15.82
CA LYS A 92 1.01 5.94 -15.85
C LYS A 92 2.25 6.30 -16.67
N VAL A 93 3.43 6.15 -16.05
CA VAL A 93 4.72 6.58 -16.63
C VAL A 93 5.55 5.38 -17.12
N ILE A 94 5.43 4.20 -16.48
CA ILE A 94 6.35 3.07 -16.72
C ILE A 94 5.60 1.78 -17.05
N ASP A 95 4.69 1.31 -16.18
CA ASP A 95 3.94 0.07 -16.42
C ASP A 95 2.43 0.34 -16.41
N ALA A 96 1.80 0.13 -17.57
CA ALA A 96 0.37 0.31 -17.78
C ALA A 96 -0.51 -0.62 -16.94
N LEU A 97 0.04 -1.65 -16.29
CA LEU A 97 -0.65 -2.63 -15.46
C LEU A 97 -0.16 -2.67 -14.00
N GLU A 98 0.62 -1.69 -13.57
CA GLU A 98 0.92 -1.51 -12.14
C GLU A 98 -0.31 -0.97 -11.40
N PHE A 99 -0.60 -1.44 -10.18
CA PHE A 99 -1.74 -1.02 -9.37
C PHE A 99 -1.30 -0.79 -7.92
N ASP A 100 -1.18 0.49 -7.53
CA ASP A 100 -0.75 0.85 -6.18
C ASP A 100 -1.94 0.97 -5.22
N SER A 101 -1.79 0.45 -4.00
CA SER A 101 -2.79 0.57 -2.94
C SER A 101 -2.13 0.87 -1.60
N ILE A 102 -2.84 1.63 -0.76
CA ILE A 102 -2.44 1.93 0.61
C ILE A 102 -3.29 1.07 1.56
N LEU A 103 -2.61 0.29 2.39
CA LEU A 103 -3.20 -0.43 3.51
C LEU A 103 -3.32 0.50 4.72
N VAL A 104 -4.55 0.77 5.15
CA VAL A 104 -4.82 1.56 6.34
C VAL A 104 -4.88 0.64 7.56
N PHE A 105 -4.21 1.01 8.64
CA PHE A 105 -4.18 0.25 9.88
C PHE A 105 -4.11 1.17 11.10
N ASP A 106 -4.55 0.65 12.24
CA ASP A 106 -4.41 1.25 13.55
C ASP A 106 -3.81 0.26 14.54
N ILE A 107 -3.23 0.78 15.62
CA ILE A 107 -2.99 0.00 16.85
C ILE A 107 -3.93 0.58 17.91
N ASN A 108 -4.79 -0.25 18.48
CA ASN A 108 -5.85 0.18 19.40
C ASN A 108 -5.27 0.97 20.59
N GLY A 109 -5.76 2.19 20.77
CA GLY A 109 -5.30 3.09 21.82
C GLY A 109 -3.95 3.75 21.53
N LEU A 110 -3.35 3.60 20.34
CA LEU A 110 -2.08 4.25 20.03
C LEU A 110 -2.23 5.77 19.90
N GLU A 111 -1.50 6.51 20.73
CA GLU A 111 -1.42 7.96 20.68
C GLU A 111 -0.08 8.42 20.11
N LEU A 112 -0.13 9.13 18.98
CA LEU A 112 1.04 9.59 18.25
C LEU A 112 1.15 11.12 18.25
N GLU A 113 2.37 11.60 18.44
CA GLU A 113 2.73 13.00 18.24
C GLU A 113 3.81 13.11 17.14
N PRO A 114 3.59 13.92 16.09
CA PRO A 114 4.62 14.17 15.10
C PRO A 114 5.74 15.03 15.70
N VAL A 115 6.96 14.53 15.62
CA VAL A 115 8.17 15.27 15.99
C VAL A 115 8.92 15.59 14.71
N LEU A 116 9.21 16.89 14.50
CA LEU A 116 9.89 17.39 13.30
C LEU A 116 11.18 16.60 13.06
N GLY A 117 11.26 16.01 11.86
CA GLY A 117 12.52 15.50 11.34
C GLY A 117 13.38 16.66 10.84
N ASN A 118 14.69 16.50 10.90
CA ASN A 118 15.64 17.48 10.35
C ASN A 118 15.71 17.45 8.81
N THR A 119 14.88 16.62 8.16
CA THR A 119 14.91 16.36 6.72
C THR A 119 13.51 16.59 6.15
N LEU A 120 13.42 17.39 5.07
CA LEU A 120 12.17 17.63 4.35
C LEU A 120 11.55 16.30 3.92
N GLY A 121 10.27 16.10 4.25
CA GLY A 121 9.51 14.90 3.89
C GLY A 121 9.64 13.71 4.86
N LEU A 122 10.43 13.80 5.93
CA LEU A 122 10.52 12.74 6.95
C LEU A 122 9.98 13.23 8.30
N VAL A 123 9.02 12.47 8.85
CA VAL A 123 8.45 12.71 10.18
C VAL A 123 8.83 11.56 11.10
N ARG A 124 9.21 11.89 12.34
CA ARG A 124 9.32 10.90 13.42
C ARG A 124 8.04 10.94 14.23
N LEU A 125 7.53 9.77 14.60
CA LEU A 125 6.30 9.67 15.38
C LEU A 125 6.67 9.24 16.81
N GLN A 126 6.43 10.13 17.77
CA GLN A 126 6.54 9.83 19.19
C GLN A 126 5.28 9.12 19.67
N VAL A 127 5.46 8.13 20.55
CA VAL A 127 4.36 7.39 21.17
C VAL A 127 4.15 7.92 22.58
N ASN A 128 2.99 8.51 22.86
CA ASN A 128 2.72 9.20 24.12
C ASN A 128 2.36 8.25 25.26
N ASN A 129 1.71 7.14 24.95
CA ASN A 129 1.25 6.13 25.90
C ASN A 129 1.98 4.78 25.72
N ALA A 130 3.28 4.84 25.43
CA ALA A 130 4.07 3.66 25.10
C ALA A 130 4.11 2.60 26.21
N GLU A 131 4.21 3.01 27.48
CA GLU A 131 4.30 2.08 28.62
C GLU A 131 3.04 1.23 28.76
N GLU A 132 1.85 1.86 28.67
CA GLU A 132 0.56 1.17 28.69
C GLU A 132 0.46 0.14 27.55
N LEU A 133 0.81 0.55 26.32
CA LEU A 133 0.74 -0.33 25.16
C LEU A 133 1.76 -1.46 25.18
N LEU A 134 2.95 -1.24 25.76
CA LEU A 134 3.96 -2.30 25.93
C LEU A 134 3.52 -3.38 26.93
N GLU A 135 2.74 -3.00 27.94
CA GLU A 135 2.12 -3.93 28.87
C GLU A 135 0.94 -4.67 28.22
N LYS A 136 0.05 -3.91 27.58
CA LYS A 136 -1.17 -4.43 26.95
C LYS A 136 -0.90 -5.33 25.74
N TYR A 137 0.10 -4.99 24.92
CA TYR A 137 0.42 -5.68 23.67
C TYR A 137 1.88 -6.18 23.66
N PRO A 138 2.17 -7.37 24.21
CA PRO A 138 3.54 -7.88 24.36
C PRO A 138 4.33 -8.01 23.04
N TRP A 139 3.63 -8.17 21.92
CA TRP A 139 4.24 -8.26 20.60
C TRP A 139 4.97 -6.96 20.20
N ILE A 140 4.49 -5.79 20.65
CA ILE A 140 5.15 -4.49 20.39
C ILE A 140 6.58 -4.51 20.94
N LYS A 141 6.74 -5.02 22.16
CA LYS A 141 8.04 -5.20 22.80
C LYS A 141 8.85 -6.29 22.11
N LYS A 142 8.26 -7.47 21.87
CA LYS A 142 8.90 -8.63 21.22
C LYS A 142 9.52 -8.26 19.87
N TYR A 143 8.81 -7.49 19.05
CA TYR A 143 9.25 -7.10 17.72
C TYR A 143 9.97 -5.74 17.69
N GLY A 144 10.12 -5.06 18.82
CA GLY A 144 10.81 -3.76 18.91
C GLY A 144 10.15 -2.68 18.06
N VAL A 145 8.81 -2.67 18.02
CA VAL A 145 7.99 -1.74 17.24
C VAL A 145 8.11 -0.33 17.83
N PHE A 146 8.29 -0.22 19.15
CA PHE A 146 8.64 1.03 19.80
C PHE A 146 10.13 1.04 20.16
N LYS A 147 10.84 2.09 19.74
CA LYS A 147 12.24 2.32 20.08
C LYS A 147 12.33 3.38 21.16
N GLN A 148 12.81 2.98 22.33
CA GLN A 148 13.14 3.92 23.40
C GLN A 148 14.32 4.79 22.95
N VAL A 149 14.16 6.11 22.96
CA VAL A 149 15.20 7.07 22.57
C VAL A 149 15.80 7.78 23.77
N PHE A 150 15.02 8.06 24.81
CA PHE A 150 15.51 8.69 26.03
C PHE A 150 14.50 8.54 27.17
N ARG A 151 14.89 7.92 28.30
CA ARG A 151 13.98 7.63 29.43
C ARG A 151 12.65 7.09 28.88
N ASN A 152 11.51 7.68 29.25
CA ASN A 152 10.19 7.18 28.85
C ASN A 152 9.73 7.73 27.50
N LYS A 153 10.65 8.23 26.65
CA LYS A 153 10.34 8.67 25.28
C LYS A 153 10.56 7.53 24.31
N TYR A 154 9.50 7.20 23.58
CA TYR A 154 9.47 6.14 22.57
C TYR A 154 9.11 6.72 21.20
N LEU A 155 9.76 6.21 20.16
CA LEU A 155 9.41 6.49 18.76
C LEU A 155 8.92 5.22 18.08
N ILE A 156 8.05 5.35 17.09
CA ILE A 156 7.72 4.25 16.17
C ILE A 156 8.98 3.85 15.39
N ASN A 157 9.33 2.57 15.48
CA ASN A 157 10.32 1.94 14.63
C ASN A 157 9.63 1.39 13.37
N SER A 158 9.42 2.25 12.38
CA SER A 158 8.75 1.90 11.12
C SER A 158 9.42 0.73 10.40
N ARG A 159 10.75 0.59 10.51
CA ARG A 159 11.47 -0.55 9.96
C ARG A 159 11.04 -1.87 10.60
N ASN A 160 10.97 -1.94 11.93
CA ASN A 160 10.55 -3.17 12.60
C ASN A 160 9.05 -3.43 12.40
N LEU A 161 8.23 -2.38 12.43
CA LEU A 161 6.81 -2.50 12.11
C LEU A 161 6.62 -3.11 10.71
N HIS A 162 7.35 -2.63 9.71
CA HIS A 162 7.29 -3.19 8.36
C HIS A 162 7.86 -4.62 8.29
N LEU A 163 9.13 -4.80 8.65
CA LEU A 163 9.88 -6.05 8.43
C LEU A 163 9.51 -7.20 9.37
N LYS A 164 8.98 -6.91 10.57
CA LYS A 164 8.70 -7.94 11.58
C LYS A 164 7.22 -8.19 11.79
N VAL A 165 6.37 -7.20 11.55
CA VAL A 165 4.92 -7.32 11.72
C VAL A 165 4.26 -7.52 10.37
N PHE A 166 4.32 -6.53 9.48
CA PHE A 166 3.62 -6.60 8.19
C PHE A 166 4.16 -7.69 7.27
N GLU A 167 5.48 -7.85 7.15
CA GLU A 167 6.02 -8.95 6.34
C GLU A 167 5.57 -10.33 6.85
N SER A 168 5.53 -10.54 8.17
CA SER A 168 5.06 -11.80 8.75
C SER A 168 3.57 -12.06 8.48
N ILE A 169 2.75 -11.01 8.40
CA ILE A 169 1.33 -11.13 8.04
C ILE A 169 1.19 -11.50 6.56
N ILE A 170 1.99 -10.86 5.70
CA ILE A 170 1.95 -11.06 4.25
C ILE A 170 2.49 -12.44 3.88
N ASP A 171 3.52 -12.95 4.55
CA ASP A 171 4.03 -14.30 4.31
C ASP A 171 2.95 -15.36 4.56
N LYS A 172 2.20 -15.25 5.65
CA LYS A 172 1.09 -16.18 5.91
C LYS A 172 -0.09 -15.97 4.95
N THR A 173 -0.37 -14.71 4.62
CA THR A 173 -1.39 -14.37 3.62
C THR A 173 -1.03 -15.00 2.27
N ARG A 174 0.24 -14.99 1.89
CA ARG A 174 0.72 -15.59 0.65
C ARG A 174 0.42 -17.07 0.56
N GLU A 175 0.67 -17.82 1.62
CA GLU A 175 0.41 -19.25 1.66
C GLU A 175 -1.09 -19.53 1.45
N LEU A 176 -1.96 -18.81 2.18
CA LEU A 176 -3.41 -18.93 2.05
C LEU A 176 -3.92 -18.53 0.66
N VAL A 177 -3.46 -17.40 0.12
CA VAL A 177 -3.92 -16.89 -1.18
C VAL A 177 -3.50 -17.84 -2.29
N ASN A 178 -2.26 -18.34 -2.30
CA ASN A 178 -1.83 -19.31 -3.30
C ASN A 178 -2.57 -20.65 -3.20
N GLU A 179 -2.99 -21.06 -2.01
CA GLU A 179 -3.87 -22.22 -1.86
C GLU A 179 -5.24 -21.96 -2.52
N MET A 180 -5.82 -20.77 -2.30
CA MET A 180 -7.10 -20.40 -2.91
C MET A 180 -7.02 -20.20 -4.44
N LEU A 181 -5.87 -19.80 -4.94
CA LEU A 181 -5.63 -19.57 -6.37
C LEU A 181 -5.11 -20.81 -7.12
N ARG A 182 -4.96 -21.96 -6.45
CA ARG A 182 -4.33 -23.17 -7.01
C ARG A 182 -4.94 -23.63 -8.34
N ASP A 183 -6.25 -23.46 -8.51
CA ASP A 183 -6.98 -23.88 -9.72
C ASP A 183 -7.17 -22.75 -10.74
N THR A 184 -6.48 -21.61 -10.53
CA THR A 184 -6.48 -20.46 -11.43
C THR A 184 -5.13 -20.35 -12.14
N GLU A 185 -5.05 -19.52 -13.19
CA GLU A 185 -3.76 -19.15 -13.79
C GLU A 185 -2.94 -18.21 -12.90
N TYR A 186 -3.59 -17.61 -11.90
CA TYR A 186 -3.03 -16.63 -11.00
C TYR A 186 -2.16 -17.23 -9.89
N SER A 187 -1.06 -16.56 -9.61
CA SER A 187 -0.28 -16.78 -8.39
C SER A 187 -0.08 -15.48 -7.63
N PHE A 188 0.17 -15.58 -6.33
CA PHE A 188 0.48 -14.47 -5.45
C PHE A 188 1.92 -14.61 -4.95
N ASP A 189 2.82 -13.78 -5.46
CA ASP A 189 4.18 -13.67 -4.93
C ASP A 189 4.43 -12.29 -4.34
N ARG A 190 5.37 -12.22 -3.39
CA ARG A 190 5.88 -10.96 -2.84
C ARG A 190 7.33 -10.76 -3.26
N ILE A 191 7.63 -9.58 -3.78
CA ILE A 191 9.02 -9.11 -3.90
C ILE A 191 9.29 -8.21 -2.70
N ALA A 192 10.22 -8.62 -1.83
CA ALA A 192 10.62 -7.81 -0.68
C ALA A 192 11.50 -6.63 -1.15
N LYS A 193 10.87 -5.47 -1.34
CA LYS A 193 11.56 -4.17 -1.51
C LYS A 193 11.01 -3.20 -0.46
N PRO A 194 11.58 -3.11 0.74
CA PRO A 194 11.09 -2.20 1.76
C PRO A 194 11.03 -0.75 1.20
N PRO A 195 9.94 0.01 1.39
CA PRO A 195 8.75 -0.27 2.22
C PRO A 195 7.54 -0.86 1.47
N THR A 196 7.72 -1.34 0.24
CA THR A 196 6.64 -1.81 -0.66
C THR A 196 6.53 -3.33 -0.68
N ILE A 197 5.29 -3.82 -0.70
CA ILE A 197 4.97 -5.23 -0.99
C ILE A 197 4.46 -5.26 -2.43
N ASN A 198 5.27 -5.77 -3.34
CA ASN A 198 4.85 -5.91 -4.73
C ASN A 198 4.15 -7.25 -4.89
N ILE A 199 2.89 -7.19 -5.28
CA ILE A 199 2.08 -8.36 -5.59
C ILE A 199 2.17 -8.57 -7.09
N ARG A 200 2.60 -9.77 -7.50
CA ARG A 200 2.53 -10.18 -8.90
C ARG A 200 1.40 -11.17 -9.05
N ILE A 201 0.49 -10.85 -9.96
CA ILE A 201 -0.54 -11.75 -10.48
C ILE A 201 0.04 -12.23 -11.82
N LEU A 202 0.44 -13.50 -11.89
CA LEU A 202 0.96 -14.13 -13.11
C LEU A 202 -0.14 -14.83 -13.88
#